data_AF-A0A162QFS2-F1
#
_entry.id   AF-A0A162QFS2-F1
#
_cell.length_a   1.000
_cell.length_b   1.000
_cell.length_c   1.000
_cell.angle_alpha   90.00
_cell.angle_beta   90.00
_cell.angle_gamma   90.00
#
_symmetry.space_group_name_H-M   'P 1'
#
loop_
_entity.id
_entity.type
_entity.pdbx_description
1 polymer ?
#
loop_
_entity_poly.entity_id
_entity_poly.type
_entity_poly.pdbx_seq_one_letter_code
_entity_poly.pdbx_strand_id
1 'polypeptide(L)' 'MFRRLLRYIWLQIPSKISSDEIRNKMFNAILLANGYARQATYIPDIKYSGYFGEYVKEAKMESKGIWGIE' A
#
# COMPACT_ATOMS: atom_id res chain seq x y z
N MET A 1 17.30 20.27 -1.49
CA MET A 1 15.86 19.94 -1.56
C MET A 1 15.70 18.79 -2.55
N PHE A 2 15.41 17.57 -2.08
CA PHE A 2 15.36 16.40 -2.97
C PHE A 2 14.10 16.46 -3.83
N ARG A 3 14.27 16.63 -5.15
CA ARG A 3 13.20 16.62 -6.16
C ARG A 3 12.72 15.19 -6.45
N ARG A 4 12.24 14.49 -5.42
CA ARG A 4 11.64 13.16 -5.59
C ARG A 4 10.15 13.30 -5.90
N LEU A 5 9.71 12.64 -6.97
CA LEU A 5 8.30 12.52 -7.30
C LEU A 5 7.68 11.43 -6.41
N LEU A 6 6.54 11.75 -5.78
CA LEU A 6 5.73 10.77 -5.05
C LEU A 6 4.70 10.22 -6.03
N ARG A 7 4.77 8.92 -6.35
CA ARG A 7 3.88 8.27 -7.31
C ARG A 7 3.54 6.85 -6.85
N TYR A 8 2.38 6.37 -7.27
CA TYR A 8 2.01 4.97 -7.13
C TYR A 8 2.60 4.15 -8.28
N ILE A 9 3.19 3.01 -7.95
CA ILE A 9 3.82 2.13 -8.94
C ILE A 9 2.88 0.94 -9.19
N TRP A 10 2.40 0.82 -10.42
CA TRP A 10 1.62 -0.32 -10.89
C TRP A 10 2.54 -1.28 -11.65
N LEU A 11 2.55 -2.54 -11.25
CA LEU A 11 3.27 -3.62 -11.92
C LEU A 11 2.48 -4.15 -13.13
N GLN A 12 1.16 -3.99 -13.10
CA GLN A 12 0.24 -4.33 -14.18
C GLN A 12 -0.88 -3.29 -14.26
N ILE A 13 -1.44 -3.09 -15.46
CA ILE A 13 -2.54 -2.15 -15.68
C ILE A 13 -3.81 -2.71 -15.00
N PRO A 14 -4.45 -1.97 -14.09
CA PRO A 14 -5.67 -2.44 -13.46
C PRO A 14 -6.85 -2.34 -14.43
N SER A 15 -7.71 -3.36 -14.42
CA SER A 15 -8.96 -3.35 -15.20
C SER A 15 -10.00 -2.39 -14.61
N LYS A 16 -9.98 -2.24 -13.28
CA LYS A 16 -10.84 -1.36 -12.48
C LYS A 16 -10.14 -1.01 -11.17
N ILE A 17 -10.62 0.04 -10.51
CA ILE A 17 -10.18 0.37 -9.15
C ILE A 17 -10.95 -0.51 -8.16
N SER A 18 -10.33 -1.60 -7.72
CA SER A 18 -10.86 -2.50 -6.69
C SER A 18 -9.75 -2.92 -5.72
N SER A 19 -10.13 -3.39 -4.54
CA SER A 19 -9.16 -3.86 -3.54
C SER A 19 -8.30 -5.00 -4.08
N ASP A 20 -8.90 -5.94 -4.81
CA ASP A 20 -8.21 -7.07 -5.42
C ASP A 20 -7.16 -6.62 -6.46
N GLU A 21 -7.54 -5.72 -7.37
CA GLU A 21 -6.63 -5.19 -8.39
C GLU A 21 -5.49 -4.37 -7.75
N ILE A 22 -5.79 -3.51 -6.78
CA ILE A 22 -4.79 -2.69 -6.09
C ILE A 22 -3.81 -3.59 -5.34
N ARG A 23 -4.31 -4.50 -4.50
CA ARG A 23 -3.47 -5.37 -3.65
C ARG A 23 -2.53 -6.25 -4.45
N ASN A 24 -2.97 -6.75 -5.60
CA ASN A 24 -2.20 -7.71 -6.39
C ASN A 24 -1.32 -7.06 -7.48
N LYS A 25 -1.66 -5.84 -7.94
CA LYS A 25 -0.97 -5.20 -9.07
C LYS A 25 -0.25 -3.91 -8.73
N MET A 26 -0.53 -3.27 -7.59
CA MET A 26 0.16 -2.06 -7.16
C MET A 26 1.28 -2.40 -6.18
N PHE A 27 2.53 -2.11 -6.56
CA PHE A 27 3.70 -2.38 -5.73
C PHE A 27 3.58 -1.80 -4.32
N ASN A 28 3.12 -0.55 -4.20
CA ASN A 28 2.92 0.11 -2.90
C ASN A 28 1.93 -0.66 -2.00
N ALA A 29 0.85 -1.19 -2.58
CA ALA A 29 -0.15 -1.96 -1.85
C ALA A 29 0.37 -3.34 -1.45
N ILE A 30 1.14 -3.99 -2.32
CA ILE A 30 1.79 -5.29 -2.05
C ILE A 30 2.68 -5.18 -0.81
N LEU A 31 3.47 -4.11 -0.69
CA LEU A 31 4.31 -3.88 0.48
C LEU A 31 3.48 -3.77 1.77
N LEU A 32 2.36 -3.05 1.74
CA LEU A 32 1.50 -2.87 2.91
C LEU A 32 0.80 -4.18 3.29
N ALA A 33 0.23 -4.89 2.32
CA ALA A 33 -0.49 -6.15 2.54
C ALA A 33 0.40 -7.28 3.07
N ASN A 34 1.70 -7.26 2.76
CA ASN A 34 2.69 -8.21 3.30
C ASN A 34 3.39 -7.71 4.57
N GLY A 35 3.02 -6.54 5.09
CA GLY A 35 3.62 -5.99 6.30
C GLY A 35 5.07 -5.54 6.13
N TYR A 36 5.50 -5.16 4.93
CA TYR A 36 6.84 -4.62 4.66
C TYR A 36 6.91 -3.09 4.73
N ALA A 37 5.76 -2.43 4.87
CA ALA A 37 5.67 -0.98 4.94
C ALA A 37 4.57 -0.52 5.90
N ARG A 38 4.67 0.74 6.33
CA ARG A 38 3.60 1.46 7.03
C ARG A 38 3.03 2.52 6.11
N GLN A 39 1.74 2.82 6.26
CA GLN A 39 1.11 3.90 5.53
C GLN A 39 1.62 5.25 6.04
N ALA A 40 2.09 6.09 5.13
CA ALA A 40 2.35 7.50 5.37
C ALA A 40 1.56 8.32 4.33
N THR A 41 0.73 9.24 4.80
CA THR A 41 -0.18 10.02 3.95
C THR A 41 0.39 11.42 3.74
N TYR A 42 0.77 11.75 2.51
CA TYR A 42 1.26 13.07 2.12
C TYR A 42 0.35 13.64 1.02
N ILE A 43 -0.24 14.81 1.27
CA ILE A 43 -1.08 15.54 0.31
C ILE A 43 -0.21 15.97 -0.89
N PRO A 44 -0.72 15.91 -2.14
CA PRO A 44 -2.09 15.60 -2.56
C PRO A 44 -2.37 14.12 -2.90
N ASP A 45 -1.37 13.24 -2.82
CA ASP A 45 -1.46 11.85 -3.29
C ASP A 45 -2.14 10.93 -2.25
N ILE A 46 -3.46 11.11 -2.11
CA ILE A 46 -4.28 10.36 -1.12
C ILE A 46 -5.32 9.42 -1.76
N LYS A 47 -5.31 9.25 -3.08
CA LYS A 47 -6.35 8.51 -3.84
C LYS A 47 -6.60 7.09 -3.32
N TYR A 48 -5.55 6.39 -2.88
CA TYR A 48 -5.63 5.00 -2.43
C TYR A 48 -5.46 4.83 -0.91
N SER A 49 -5.46 5.93 -0.15
CA SER A 49 -5.19 5.91 1.29
C SER A 49 -6.18 5.04 2.08
N GLY A 50 -7.45 5.01 1.66
CA GLY A 50 -8.47 4.15 2.28
C GLY A 50 -8.14 2.66 2.14
N TYR A 51 -7.79 2.20 0.92
CA TYR A 51 -7.38 0.81 0.68
C TYR A 51 -6.12 0.44 1.47
N PHE A 52 -5.15 1.36 1.53
CA PHE A 52 -3.90 1.14 2.25
C PHE A 52 -4.11 0.93 3.75
N GLY A 53 -5.06 1.65 4.35
CA GLY A 53 -5.40 1.49 5.77
C GLY A 53 -5.90 0.08 6.08
N GLU A 54 -6.79 -0.45 5.24
CA GLU A 54 -7.29 -1.82 5.38
C GLU A 54 -6.16 -2.86 5.24
N TYR A 55 -5.23 -2.68 4.30
CA TYR A 55 -4.11 -3.61 4.10
C TYR A 55 -3.15 -3.63 5.28
N VAL A 56 -2.87 -2.46 5.87
CA VAL A 56 -2.05 -2.37 7.08
C VAL A 56 -2.76 -3.03 8.26
N LYS A 57 -4.08 -2.83 8.40
CA LYS A 57 -4.88 -3.44 9.47
C LYS A 57 -4.86 -4.96 9.36
N GLU A 58 -5.06 -5.52 8.18
CA GLU A 58 -4.99 -6.96 7.93
C GLU A 58 -3.59 -7.52 8.19
N ALA A 59 -2.53 -6.86 7.70
CA ALA A 59 -1.16 -7.28 7.93
C ALA A 59 -0.80 -7.31 9.43
N LYS A 60 -1.35 -6.38 10.23
CA LYS A 60 -1.24 -6.40 11.70
C LYS A 60 -1.97 -7.57 12.33
N MET A 61 -3.23 -7.80 11.95
CA MET A 61 -4.05 -8.90 12.49
C MET A 61 -3.43 -10.27 12.20
N GLU A 62 -2.74 -10.40 11.07
CA GLU A 62 -2.06 -11.63 10.65
C GLU A 62 -0.57 -11.67 11.06
N SER A 63 -0.07 -10.70 11.84
CA SER A 63 1.32 -10.62 12.28
C SER A 63 2.34 -10.76 11.14
N LYS A 64 2.04 -10.17 9.98
CA LYS A 64 2.89 -10.25 8.77
C LYS A 64 4.08 -9.29 8.83
N GLY A 65 5.21 -9.71 8.27
CA GLY A 65 6.38 -8.85 8.06
C GLY A 65 6.84 -8.20 9.36
N ILE A 66 6.94 -6.86 9.37
CA ILE A 66 7.36 -6.10 10.54
C ILE A 66 6.41 -6.22 11.74
N TRP A 67 5.15 -6.62 11.52
CA TRP A 67 4.14 -6.74 12.58
C TRP A 67 4.25 -8.04 13.38
N GLY A 68 5.01 -9.04 12.90
CA GLY A 68 5.24 -10.29 13.62
C GLY A 68 6.37 -10.22 14.65
N ILE A 69 7.09 -9.10 14.69
CA ILE A 69 8.23 -8.84 15.58
C ILE A 69 8.00 -7.64 16.49
N GLU A 70 6.84 -6.96 16.37
CA GLU A 70 6.37 -5.92 17.31
C GLU A 70 5.54 -6.54 18.43
#